data_AF-A0A963AST8-F1
#
_entry.id   AF-A0A963AST8-F1
#
_cell.length_a   1.000
_cell.length_b   1.000
_cell.length_c   1.000
_cell.angle_alpha   90.00
_cell.angle_beta   90.00
_cell.angle_gamma   90.00
#
_symmetry.space_group_name_H-M   'P 1'
#
loop_
_entity.id
_entity.type
_entity.pdbx_description
1 polymer ?
#
loop_
_entity_poly.entity_id
_entity_poly.type
_entity_poly.pdbx_seq_one_letter_code
_entity_poly.pdbx_strand_id
1 'polypeptide(L)' 'ALWNDPYLVEITARTIDEERFLVIGKIQKKHWSAVITPRDGNIRIISVRRSRIEEVAIYES' A
#
# COMPACT_ATOMS: atom_id res chain seq x y z
N ALA A 1 2.28 13.89 0.39
CA ALA A 1 1.51 12.90 1.19
C ALA A 1 1.50 11.58 0.42
N LEU A 2 1.53 10.43 1.10
CA LEU A 2 1.52 9.10 0.44
C LEU A 2 0.26 8.90 -0.42
N TRP A 3 -0.87 9.47 0.02
CA TRP A 3 -2.17 9.43 -0.67
C TRP A 3 -2.27 10.28 -1.93
N ASN A 4 -1.27 11.12 -2.22
CA ASN A 4 -1.26 11.99 -3.41
C ASN A 4 -0.27 11.47 -4.47
N ASP A 5 0.18 10.23 -4.36
CA ASP A 5 1.10 9.63 -5.33
C ASP A 5 0.32 9.10 -6.54
N PRO A 6 0.51 9.65 -7.76
CA PRO A 6 -0.24 9.24 -8.95
C PRO A 6 0.09 7.81 -9.43
N TYR A 7 1.12 7.17 -8.89
CA TYR A 7 1.52 5.80 -9.23
C TYR A 7 1.10 4.77 -8.17
N LEU A 8 0.12 5.11 -7.33
CA LEU A 8 -0.34 4.23 -6.26
C LEU A 8 -0.83 2.89 -6.82
N VAL A 9 -0.18 1.80 -6.41
CA VAL A 9 -0.62 0.43 -6.74
C VAL A 9 -1.37 -0.14 -5.54
N GLU A 10 -2.66 -0.40 -5.70
CA GLU A 10 -3.51 -1.11 -4.74
C GLU A 10 -3.68 -2.58 -5.14
N ILE A 11 -3.22 -3.49 -4.27
CA ILE A 11 -3.42 -4.93 -4.45
C ILE A 11 -4.37 -5.43 -3.36
N THR A 12 -5.50 -6.01 -3.78
CA THR A 12 -6.46 -6.66 -2.88
C THR A 12 -5.91 -7.98 -2.35
N ALA A 13 -5.75 -8.09 -1.04
CA ALA A 13 -5.47 -9.36 -0.39
C ALA A 13 -6.80 -10.09 -0.15
N ARG A 14 -6.92 -11.33 -0.64
CA ARG A 14 -8.07 -12.20 -0.35
C ARG A 14 -8.08 -12.56 1.14
N THR A 15 -8.88 -11.86 1.93
CA THR A 15 -9.17 -12.21 3.34
C THR A 15 -10.66 -12.35 3.55
N ILE A 16 -11.04 -13.37 4.33
CA ILE A 16 -12.43 -13.86 4.48
C ILE A 16 -13.28 -12.93 5.38
N ASP A 17 -12.65 -12.10 6.23
CA ASP A 17 -13.35 -11.27 7.23
C ASP A 17 -13.23 -9.74 7.04
N GLU A 18 -12.06 -9.22 6.67
CA GLU A 18 -11.86 -7.78 6.38
C GLU A 18 -11.00 -7.66 5.12
N GLU A 19 -11.42 -6.84 4.15
CA GLU A 19 -10.62 -6.54 2.95
C GLU A 19 -9.35 -5.81 3.37
N ARG A 20 -8.20 -6.39 3.01
CA ARG A 20 -6.89 -5.80 3.25
C ARG A 20 -6.27 -5.42 1.91
N PHE A 21 -5.68 -4.26 1.86
CA PHE A 21 -5.04 -3.73 0.66
C PHE A 21 -3.57 -3.55 0.93
N LEU A 22 -2.73 -3.97 -0.01
CA LEU A 22 -1.32 -3.58 -0.06
C LEU A 22 -1.20 -2.37 -0.97
N VAL A 23 -0.67 -1.29 -0.41
CA VAL A 23 -0.43 -0.03 -1.09
C VAL A 23 1.06 0.18 -1.20
N ILE A 24 1.56 0.39 -2.41
CA ILE A 24 2.98 0.70 -2.65
C ILE A 24 3.08 2.14 -3.15
N GLY A 25 3.99 2.91 -2.56
CA GLY A 25 4.19 4.31 -2.93
C GLY A 25 5.56 4.85 -2.51
N LYS A 26 5.90 6.05 -2.99
CA LYS A 26 7.23 6.64 -2.76
C LYS A 26 7.15 7.79 -1.76
N ILE A 27 7.82 7.64 -0.61
CA ILE A 27 7.99 8.71 0.38
C ILE A 27 9.47 9.08 0.46
N GLN A 28 9.79 10.37 0.27
CA GLN A 28 11.16 10.91 0.34
C GLN A 28 12.15 10.12 -0.53
N LYS A 29 11.80 9.93 -1.81
CA LYS A 29 12.58 9.17 -2.81
C LYS A 29 12.75 7.68 -2.53
N LYS A 30 12.07 7.13 -1.52
CA LYS A 30 12.19 5.74 -1.16
C LYS A 30 10.84 5.03 -1.24
N HIS A 31 10.83 3.77 -1.69
CA HIS A 31 9.62 2.96 -1.79
C HIS A 31 9.19 2.39 -0.43
N TRP A 32 7.90 2.47 -0.16
CA TRP A 32 7.24 1.95 1.03
C TRP A 32 6.02 1.14 0.63
N SER A 33 5.78 0.09 1.40
CA SER A 33 4.60 -0.76 1.26
C SER A 33 3.80 -0.69 2.56
N ALA A 34 2.52 -0.36 2.45
CA ALA A 34 1.59 -0.25 3.56
C ALA A 34 0.47 -1.27 3.40
N VAL A 35 0.15 -1.98 4.47
CA VAL A 35 -1.06 -2.81 4.53
C VAL A 35 -2.14 -1.99 5.22
N ILE A 36 -3.27 -1.80 4.56
CA ILE A 36 -4.39 -1.00 5.04
C ILE A 36 -5.69 -1.80 5.02
N THR A 37 -6.67 -1.34 5.78
CA THR A 37 -8.06 -1.80 5.66
C THR A 37 -9.00 -0.59 5.77
N PRO A 38 -10.01 -0.47 4.88
CA PRO A 38 -11.05 0.53 5.00
C PRO A 38 -12.03 0.11 6.10
N ARG A 39 -12.34 1.02 7.02
CA ARG A 39 -13.32 0.81 8.08
C ARG A 39 -14.07 2.10 8.37
N ASP A 40 -15.40 2.04 8.32
CA ASP A 40 -16.29 3.17 8.63
C ASP A 40 -15.94 4.46 7.85
N GLY A 41 -15.59 4.31 6.56
CA GLY A 41 -15.17 5.42 5.69
C GLY A 41 -13.76 5.95 5.95
N ASN A 42 -13.01 5.36 6.88
CA ASN A 42 -11.63 5.75 7.20
C ASN A 42 -10.64 4.66 6.75
N ILE A 43 -9.39 5.08 6.49
CA ILE A 43 -8.32 4.14 6.18
C ILE A 43 -7.51 3.85 7.43
N ARG A 44 -7.54 2.60 7.91
CA ARG A 44 -6.69 2.12 9.00
C ARG A 44 -5.40 1.54 8.42
N ILE A 45 -4.28 2.09 8.83
CA ILE A 45 -2.96 1.53 8.53
C ILE A 45 -2.66 0.43 9.54
N ILE A 46 -2.44 -0.79 9.06
CA ILE A 46 -2.13 -1.97 9.89
C ILE A 46 -0.62 -2.12 10.03
N SER A 47 0.12 -1.95 8.95
CA SER A 47 1.59 -2.07 8.94
C SER A 47 2.18 -1.23 7.82
N VAL A 48 3.35 -0.64 8.07
CA VAL A 48 4.14 0.08 7.06
C VAL A 48 5.57 -0.43 7.12
N ARG A 49 6.14 -0.75 5.95
CA ARG A 49 7.51 -1.22 5.82
C ARG A 49 8.19 -0.66 4.58
N ARG A 50 9.52 -0.83 4.50
CA ARG A 50 10.27 -0.63 3.26
C ARG A 50 9.79 -1.65 2.23
N SER A 51 9.57 -1.20 0.99
CA SER A 51 9.16 -2.10 -0.08
C SER A 51 10.22 -3.14 -0.36
N ARG A 52 9.78 -4.37 -0.61
CA ARG A 52 10.64 -5.45 -1.10
C ARG A 52 10.97 -5.19 -2.57
N ILE A 53 12.05 -5.80 -3.07
CA ILE A 53 12.50 -5.63 -4.46
C ILE A 53 11.38 -5.99 -5.46
N GLU A 54 10.64 -7.06 -5.20
CA GLU A 54 9.47 -7.47 -6.01
C GLU A 54 8.35 -6.43 -6.03
N GLU A 55 8.06 -5.81 -4.88
CA GLU A 55 7.05 -4.76 -4.77
C GLU A 55 7.47 -3.48 -5.49
N VAL A 56 8.76 -3.13 -5.45
CA VAL A 56 9.31 -2.00 -6.22
C VAL A 56 9.21 -2.28 -7.72
N ALA A 57 9.53 -3.51 -8.15
CA ALA A 57 9.42 -3.88 -9.56
C ALA A 57 7.98 -3.78 -10.09
N ILE A 58 6.97 -4.11 -9.28
CA ILE A 58 5.56 -3.92 -9.63
C ILE A 58 5.21 -2.43 -9.73
N TYR A 59 5.75 -1.59 -8.84
CA TYR A 59 5.48 -0.16 -8.81
C TYR A 59 6.17 0.62 -9.95
N GLU A 60 7.35 0.18 -10.38
CA GLU A 60 8.14 0.83 -11.44
C GLU A 60 7.89 0.23 -12.85
N SER A 61 6.93 -0.70 -12.99
CA SER A 61 6.51 -1.27 -14.28
C SER A 61 5.42 -0.45 -14.97
#